data_AF-A0A0D3CHI1-F1
#
_entry.id   AF-A0A0D3CHI1-F1
#
_cell.length_a   1.000
_cell.length_b   1.000
_cell.length_c   1.000
_cell.angle_alpha   90.00
_cell.angle_beta   90.00
_cell.angle_gamma   90.00
#
_symmetry.space_group_name_H-M   'P 1'
#
loop_
_entity.id
_entity.type
_entity.pdbx_description
1 polymer ?
#
loop_
_entity_poly.entity_id
_entity_poly.type
_entity_poly.pdbx_seq_one_letter_code
_entity_poly.pdbx_strand_id
1 'polypeptide(L)' 'MTEAMIRKKPGMASVKDMPLLQDGPPPGGFAPVRYARRISNTGPSAMAIFLTVSGAFAWGMYQVGQGNKIRR' A
#
# COMPACT_ATOMS: atom_id res chain seq x y z
N MET A 1 21.57 -17.59 43.84
CA MET A 1 20.31 -18.25 44.25
C MET A 1 19.27 -17.27 44.83
N THR A 2 19.42 -15.95 44.64
CA THR A 2 18.48 -14.92 45.13
C THR A 2 17.35 -14.61 44.14
N GLU A 3 17.57 -14.81 42.84
CA GLU A 3 16.56 -14.60 41.79
C GLU A 3 15.27 -15.40 42.03
N ALA A 4 15.37 -16.60 42.63
CA ALA A 4 14.21 -17.42 42.97
C ALA A 4 13.32 -16.80 44.07
N MET A 5 13.89 -15.92 44.91
CA MET A 5 13.14 -15.17 45.91
C MET A 5 12.53 -13.89 45.32
N ILE A 6 13.19 -13.27 44.35
CA ILE A 6 12.76 -12.02 43.70
C ILE A 6 11.64 -12.29 42.68
N ARG A 7 11.82 -13.27 41.79
CA ARG A 7 10.85 -13.65 40.74
C ARG A 7 9.90 -14.73 41.22
N LYS A 8 9.48 -14.70 42.48
CA LYS A 8 8.71 -15.80 43.05
C LYS A 8 7.28 -15.85 42.48
N LYS A 9 6.83 -17.02 42.04
CA LYS A 9 5.42 -17.32 41.75
C LYS A 9 4.80 -18.17 42.87
N PRO A 10 3.60 -17.86 43.38
CA PRO A 10 2.90 -18.75 44.30
C PRO A 10 2.72 -20.16 43.71
N GLY A 11 3.04 -21.20 44.48
CA GLY A 11 2.90 -22.59 44.05
C GLY A 11 4.01 -23.13 43.12
N MET A 12 5.11 -22.40 42.94
CA MET A 12 6.26 -22.86 42.17
C MET A 12 6.93 -24.09 42.82
N ALA A 13 7.02 -25.21 42.08
CA ALA A 13 7.66 -26.44 42.55
C ALA A 13 9.13 -26.54 42.10
N SER A 14 9.51 -25.84 41.02
CA SER A 14 10.86 -25.85 40.45
C SER A 14 11.31 -24.46 40.04
N VAL A 15 12.64 -24.25 40.04
CA VAL A 15 13.27 -23.02 39.52
C VAL A 15 12.94 -22.79 38.04
N LYS A 16 12.56 -23.83 37.28
CA LYS A 16 12.17 -23.69 35.87
C LYS A 16 10.85 -22.94 35.65
N ASP A 17 9.96 -22.92 36.64
CA ASP A 17 8.63 -22.29 36.53
C ASP A 17 8.64 -20.81 36.97
N MET A 18 9.83 -20.24 37.19
CA MET A 18 9.98 -18.83 37.53
C MET A 18 9.34 -17.96 36.43
N PRO A 19 8.55 -16.93 36.78
CA PRO A 19 8.01 -15.99 35.83
C PRO A 19 9.12 -15.28 35.06
N LEU A 20 8.98 -15.30 33.74
CA LEU A 20 9.78 -14.53 32.82
C LEU A 20 8.82 -13.74 31.94
N LEU A 21 8.65 -12.46 32.28
CA LEU A 21 7.94 -11.51 31.43
C LEU A 21 9.01 -10.63 30.78
N GLN A 22 9.21 -10.84 29.49
CA GLN A 22 10.13 -10.04 28.67
C GLN A 22 9.30 -9.20 27.70
N ASP A 23 9.88 -8.07 27.27
CA ASP A 23 9.36 -7.37 26.11
C ASP A 23 9.56 -8.24 24.88
N GLY A 24 8.53 -8.36 24.06
CA GLY A 24 8.50 -9.29 22.94
C GLY A 24 7.30 -9.02 22.05
N PRO A 25 7.33 -9.51 20.81
CA PRO A 25 6.19 -9.38 19.93
C PRO A 25 4.97 -10.11 20.53
N PRO A 26 3.75 -9.62 20.27
CA PRO A 26 2.56 -10.35 20.66
C PRO A 26 2.53 -11.74 19.99
N PRO A 27 1.86 -12.73 20.59
CA PRO A 27 1.61 -14.01 19.93
C PRO A 27 0.97 -13.78 18.55
N GLY A 28 1.61 -14.28 17.49
CA GLY A 28 1.20 -14.03 16.10
C GLY A 28 2.01 -12.94 15.37
N GLY A 29 2.89 -12.22 16.07
CA GLY A 29 3.78 -11.23 15.47
C GLY A 29 3.09 -9.92 15.07
N PHE A 30 3.85 -9.03 14.43
CA PHE A 30 3.32 -7.76 13.91
C PHE A 30 2.84 -7.92 12.48
N ALA A 31 1.95 -7.02 12.05
CA ALA A 31 1.51 -6.96 10.66
C ALA A 31 2.71 -6.75 9.71
N PRO A 32 2.69 -7.32 8.49
CA PRO A 32 3.75 -7.13 7.52
C PRO A 32 3.95 -5.64 7.18
N VAL A 33 5.14 -5.12 7.44
CA VAL A 33 5.51 -3.75 7.07
C VAL A 33 5.98 -3.73 5.63
N ARG A 34 5.27 -2.99 4.77
CA ARG A 34 5.70 -2.80 3.37
C ARG A 34 6.85 -1.81 3.32
N TYR A 35 8.03 -2.29 2.96
CA TYR A 35 9.25 -1.47 2.81
C TYR A 35 9.49 -0.97 1.37
N ALA A 36 9.05 -1.73 0.38
CA ALA A 36 9.36 -1.45 -1.02
C ALA A 36 8.50 -0.31 -1.59
N ARG A 37 9.10 0.53 -2.44
CA ARG A 37 8.41 1.55 -3.23
C ARG A 37 7.49 0.88 -4.27
N ARG A 38 6.23 1.33 -4.34
CA ARG A 38 5.27 0.95 -5.37
C ARG A 38 4.72 2.21 -6.01
N ILE A 39 5.22 2.54 -7.20
CA ILE A 39 4.69 3.63 -8.03
C ILE A 39 3.80 2.99 -9.08
N SER A 40 2.53 3.35 -9.09
CA SER A 40 1.55 2.85 -10.06
C SER A 40 1.68 3.60 -11.39
N ASN A 41 1.85 2.87 -12.48
CA ASN A 41 1.80 3.40 -13.85
C ASN A 41 0.43 3.11 -14.49
N THR A 42 -0.65 3.41 -13.76
CA THR A 42 -2.04 3.13 -14.17
C THR A 42 -2.65 4.23 -15.04
N GLY A 43 -1.82 5.13 -15.59
CA GLY A 43 -2.26 6.15 -16.53
C GLY A 43 -2.70 5.56 -17.87
N PRO A 44 -3.36 6.37 -18.72
CA PRO A 44 -3.75 5.94 -20.06
C PRO A 44 -2.51 5.54 -20.87
N SER A 45 -2.64 4.45 -21.63
CA SER A 45 -1.57 3.95 -22.47
C SER A 45 -1.22 4.96 -23.58
N ALA A 46 -0.01 4.85 -24.14
CA ALA A 46 0.43 5.73 -25.22
C ALA A 46 -0.57 5.75 -26.39
N MET A 47 -1.16 4.61 -26.72
CA MET A 47 -2.14 4.53 -27.81
C MET A 47 -3.50 5.10 -27.45
N ALA A 48 -3.94 4.96 -26.20
CA ALA A 48 -5.14 5.64 -25.75
C ALA A 48 -4.98 7.17 -25.91
N ILE A 49 -3.87 7.73 -25.43
CA ILE A 49 -3.58 9.17 -25.56
C ILE A 49 -3.56 9.59 -27.03
N PHE A 50 -2.80 8.88 -27.86
CA PHE A 50 -2.67 9.20 -29.28
C PHE A 50 -4.00 9.18 -30.03
N LEU A 51 -4.81 8.13 -29.84
CA LEU A 51 -6.08 7.98 -30.52
C LEU A 51 -7.10 9.01 -30.04
N THR A 52 -7.13 9.32 -28.74
CA THR A 52 -8.02 10.36 -28.21
C THR A 52 -7.69 11.71 -28.83
N VAL A 53 -6.41 12.10 -28.86
CA VAL A 53 -6.00 13.39 -29.43
C VAL A 53 -6.25 13.42 -30.93
N SER A 54 -5.91 12.35 -31.66
CA SER A 54 -6.11 12.28 -33.11
C SER A 54 -7.59 12.31 -33.48
N GLY A 55 -8.43 11.58 -32.73
CA GLY A 55 -9.88 11.58 -32.93
C GLY A 55 -10.51 12.93 -32.63
N ALA A 56 -10.12 13.56 -31.51
CA ALA A 56 -10.57 14.91 -31.17
C ALA A 56 -10.17 15.93 -32.24
N PHE A 57 -8.93 15.84 -32.76
CA PHE A 57 -8.46 16.71 -33.83
C PHE A 57 -9.23 16.51 -35.12
N ALA A 58 -9.37 15.25 -35.59
CA ALA A 58 -10.09 14.93 -36.81
C ALA A 58 -11.55 15.41 -36.75
N TRP A 59 -12.22 15.16 -35.63
CA TRP A 59 -13.59 15.63 -35.41
C TRP A 59 -13.68 17.16 -35.31
N GLY A 60 -12.75 17.79 -34.58
CA GLY A 60 -12.67 19.25 -34.47
C GLY A 60 -12.51 19.93 -35.82
N MET A 61 -11.62 19.39 -36.68
CA MET A 61 -11.42 19.91 -38.04
C MET A 61 -12.65 19.75 -38.92
N TYR A 62 -13.37 18.62 -38.80
CA TYR A 62 -14.65 18.45 -39.48
C TYR A 62 -15.67 19.52 -39.05
N GLN A 63 -15.81 19.77 -37.75
CA GLN A 63 -16.72 20.79 -37.23
C GLN A 63 -16.33 22.20 -37.70
N VAL A 64 -15.04 22.54 -37.70
CA VAL A 64 -14.55 23.81 -38.26
C VAL A 64 -14.94 23.95 -39.72
N GLY A 65 -14.83 22.88 -40.51
CA GLY A 65 -15.28 22.85 -41.91
C GLY A 65 -16.78 23.16 -42.06
N GLN A 66 -17.62 22.50 -41.26
CA GLN A 66 -19.07 22.78 -41.26
C GLN A 66 -19.39 24.22 -40.82
N GLY A 67 -18.73 24.71 -39.76
CA GLY A 67 -18.90 26.08 -39.30
C GLY A 67 -18.50 27.11 -40.37
N ASN A 68 -17.42 26.85 -41.10
CA ASN A 68 -17.00 27.69 -42.22
C ASN A 68 -18.02 27.70 -43.37
N LYS A 69 -18.62 26.54 -43.67
CA LYS A 69 -19.67 26.41 -44.70
C LYS A 69 -20.97 27.12 -44.30
N ILE A 70 -21.29 27.18 -43.01
CA ILE A 70 -22.46 27.93 -42.53
C ILE A 70 -22.17 29.44 -42.59
N ARG A 71 -20.92 29.84 -42.31
CA ARG A 71 -20.51 31.25 -42.25
C ARG A 71 -20.41 31.93 -43.61
N ARG A 72 -20.07 31.21 -44.68
CA ARG A 72 -19.82 31.73 -46.04
C ARG A 72 -20.82 31.15 -47.02
#